data_AF-A0A917L9J0-F1
#
_entry.id   AF-A0A917L9J0-F1
#
_cell.length_a   1.000
_cell.length_b   1.000
_cell.length_c   1.000
_cell.angle_alpha   90.00
_cell.angle_beta   90.00
_cell.angle_gamma   90.00
#
_symmetry.space_group_name_H-M   'P 1'
#
loop_
_entity.id
_entity.type
_entity.pdbx_description
1 polymer ?
#
loop_
_entity_poly.entity_id
_entity_poly.type
_entity_poly.pdbx_seq_one_letter_code
_entity_poly.pdbx_strand_id
1 'polypeptide(L)'
;MPATAPPHLPRTMASPHRDSELRRTFQPFPPRTAAEETGFAETWWGNAWVDALEQGALDVKRLARGRGYAERGHVDAITVTPGLVLAYVQGSRPRPYRVQVRLRTLGEDDWARFLDAAAERTGHIAALLDKELPQSLAVCGVPLLPGPGDLEPRCSCPDSGHPCKHAAALCYQTARLLDADPFVLLLLRGRGERELLDALSRRNATAAARAAQERQPAPLAGVRATEALADRRLPPLPSPLPHPPHPEQPPVYPAAPGGPDPFALDQLATDAAVRAHALLATGRDPVGGLTLWQDAVRLAAARPGSGLTAGTRALYSSLASAADRTPADLARAVAAWRQGGLEGLAVLEEPWDPPAGRFDRARPLLLAADLPAFRPWRNRLTHPQGHVQLRLGQDGLWYAYESEPGRDDWWPRGTPDLDPVGALTGLGTLDEP
;
A
#
# COMPACT_ATOMS: atom_id res chain seq x y z
N MET A 1 38.44 29.91 44.85
CA MET A 1 37.88 28.76 44.14
C MET A 1 37.78 29.07 42.64
N PRO A 2 38.77 28.65 41.83
CA PRO A 2 38.52 28.34 40.44
C PRO A 2 38.66 26.84 40.21
N ALA A 3 37.66 26.27 39.54
CA ALA A 3 37.51 24.84 39.31
C ALA A 3 38.66 24.28 38.46
N THR A 4 39.27 23.21 38.95
CA THR A 4 40.23 22.36 38.25
C THR A 4 39.54 21.67 37.08
N ALA A 5 40.01 21.94 35.85
CA ALA A 5 39.63 21.22 34.66
C ALA A 5 40.03 19.73 34.78
N PRO A 6 39.17 18.76 34.38
CA PRO A 6 39.53 17.36 34.42
C PRO A 6 40.56 17.01 33.33
N PRO A 7 41.47 16.06 33.58
CA PRO A 7 42.49 15.68 32.60
C PRO A 7 41.87 14.98 31.39
N HIS A 8 42.21 15.44 30.19
CA HIS A 8 41.93 14.76 28.93
C HIS A 8 42.70 13.43 28.88
N LEU A 9 41.99 12.31 29.09
CA LEU A 9 42.51 11.00 28.73
C LEU A 9 42.50 10.86 27.19
N PRO A 10 43.60 10.42 26.55
CA PRO A 10 43.65 10.24 25.11
C PRO A 10 42.66 9.15 24.69
N ARG A 11 41.76 9.49 23.76
CA ARG A 11 40.87 8.54 23.07
C ARG A 11 41.74 7.46 22.44
N THR A 12 41.67 6.25 22.98
CA THR A 12 42.35 5.07 22.45
C THR A 12 41.92 4.90 20.99
N MET A 13 42.89 4.96 20.08
CA MET A 13 42.73 4.61 18.68
C MET A 13 42.52 3.09 18.58
N ALA A 14 41.26 2.66 18.56
CA ALA A 14 40.86 1.38 18.02
C ALA A 14 39.80 1.66 16.97
N SER A 15 40.18 1.61 15.70
CA SER A 15 39.21 1.69 14.60
C SER A 15 38.24 0.51 14.71
N PRO A 16 36.93 0.73 14.90
CA PRO A 16 35.93 -0.29 14.65
C PRO A 16 35.81 -0.46 13.12
N HIS A 17 35.37 -1.62 12.65
CA HIS A 17 35.18 -1.98 11.24
C HIS A 17 36.41 -2.48 10.48
N ARG A 18 36.68 -3.78 10.64
CA ARG A 18 36.98 -4.64 9.48
C ARG A 18 36.19 -5.92 9.60
N ASP A 19 34.87 -5.77 9.63
CA ASP A 19 34.03 -6.89 9.25
C ASP A 19 34.28 -7.14 7.76
N SER A 20 34.63 -8.37 7.43
CA SER A 20 34.75 -8.84 6.06
C SER A 20 33.77 -10.00 5.89
N GLU A 21 33.59 -10.44 4.66
CA GLU A 21 32.73 -11.60 4.37
C GLU A 21 33.06 -12.84 5.22
N LEU A 22 34.33 -13.00 5.60
CA LEU A 22 34.82 -14.12 6.40
C LEU A 22 35.22 -13.72 7.84
N ARG A 23 34.83 -12.53 8.31
CA ARG A 23 35.08 -12.07 9.67
C ARG A 23 33.96 -11.15 10.15
N ARG A 24 33.29 -11.51 11.25
CA ARG A 24 32.29 -10.66 11.91
C ARG A 24 32.63 -10.47 13.37
N THR A 25 32.56 -9.24 13.87
CA THR A 25 32.80 -8.91 15.29
C THR A 25 31.53 -8.40 15.95
N PHE A 26 31.07 -9.10 16.98
CA PHE A 26 29.86 -8.79 17.74
C PHE A 26 30.22 -8.10 19.05
N GLN A 27 29.43 -7.09 19.43
CA GLN A 27 29.61 -6.39 20.70
C GLN A 27 29.31 -7.32 21.90
N PRO A 28 29.90 -7.06 23.07
CA PRO A 28 29.59 -7.81 24.29
C PRO A 28 28.09 -7.79 24.59
N PHE A 29 27.53 -8.93 24.98
CA PHE A 29 26.13 -8.99 25.42
C PHE A 29 25.97 -8.35 26.80
N PRO A 30 24.84 -7.66 27.05
CA PRO A 30 24.51 -7.18 28.38
C PRO A 30 24.27 -8.35 29.36
N PRO A 31 24.47 -8.13 30.67
CA PRO A 31 24.13 -9.12 31.70
C PRO A 31 22.64 -9.48 31.67
N ARG A 32 22.31 -10.75 31.92
CA ARG A 32 20.93 -11.25 31.95
C ARG A 32 20.29 -10.98 33.31
N THR A 33 19.06 -10.45 33.30
CA THR A 33 18.26 -10.29 34.52
C THR A 33 17.53 -11.61 34.81
N ALA A 34 17.39 -11.97 36.10
CA ALA A 34 17.02 -13.32 36.55
C ALA A 34 15.59 -13.80 36.20
N ALA A 35 14.84 -13.10 35.34
CA ALA A 35 13.42 -13.37 35.07
C ALA A 35 13.15 -14.24 33.82
N GLU A 36 14.16 -14.55 33.01
CA GLU A 36 13.99 -15.34 31.78
C GLU A 36 14.21 -16.84 32.02
N GLU A 37 13.34 -17.51 32.77
CA GLU A 37 13.44 -18.96 32.97
C GLU A 37 12.81 -19.74 31.80
N THR A 38 13.64 -20.10 30.82
CA THR A 38 13.74 -21.43 30.18
C THR A 38 14.80 -21.39 29.06
N GLY A 39 15.76 -22.33 29.06
CA GLY A 39 16.85 -22.41 28.06
C GLY A 39 17.95 -21.33 28.18
N PHE A 40 19.15 -21.59 27.65
CA PHE A 40 20.14 -20.52 27.38
C PHE A 40 19.97 -19.94 25.96
N ALA A 41 19.47 -20.77 25.05
CA ALA A 41 19.17 -20.40 23.67
C ALA A 41 17.66 -20.52 23.40
N GLU A 42 17.15 -19.69 22.51
CA GLU A 42 15.72 -19.62 22.18
C GLU A 42 15.38 -20.47 20.96
N THR A 43 16.27 -20.51 19.97
CA THR A 43 16.03 -21.19 18.71
C THR A 43 16.42 -22.66 18.81
N TRP A 44 15.83 -23.51 17.97
CA TRP A 44 16.13 -24.94 17.99
C TRP A 44 17.60 -25.21 17.60
N TRP A 45 18.21 -24.37 16.76
CA TRP A 45 19.61 -24.48 16.36
C TRP A 45 20.59 -23.93 17.41
N GLY A 46 20.20 -22.86 18.10
CA GLY A 46 20.94 -22.37 19.28
C GLY A 46 20.93 -23.41 20.40
N ASN A 47 19.79 -24.07 20.63
CA ASN A 47 19.68 -25.18 21.59
C ASN A 47 20.53 -26.38 21.17
N ALA A 48 20.53 -26.76 19.89
CA ALA A 48 21.41 -27.84 19.40
C ALA A 48 22.91 -27.54 19.62
N TRP A 49 23.32 -26.28 19.51
CA TRP A 49 24.69 -25.86 19.86
C TRP A 49 24.98 -26.00 21.36
N VAL A 50 24.03 -25.61 22.22
CA VAL A 50 24.14 -25.79 23.68
C VAL A 50 24.20 -27.27 24.03
N ASP A 51 23.37 -28.11 23.42
CA ASP A 51 23.37 -29.55 23.62
C ASP A 51 24.73 -30.18 23.26
N ALA A 52 25.34 -29.76 22.14
CA ALA A 52 26.66 -30.22 21.74
C ALA A 52 27.76 -29.86 22.76
N LEU A 53 27.66 -28.67 23.36
CA LEU A 53 28.54 -28.24 24.45
C LEU A 53 28.32 -29.08 25.71
N GLU A 54 27.07 -29.22 26.15
CA GLU A 54 26.72 -29.84 27.43
C GLU A 54 27.00 -31.35 27.42
N GLN A 55 26.66 -32.04 26.32
CA GLN A 55 26.93 -33.46 26.14
C GLN A 55 28.42 -33.75 25.91
N GLY A 56 29.17 -32.81 25.34
CA GLY A 56 30.61 -32.93 25.14
C GLY A 56 31.45 -32.65 26.40
N ALA A 57 30.84 -32.09 27.45
CA ALA A 57 31.54 -31.71 28.67
C ALA A 57 31.48 -32.80 29.75
N LEU A 58 32.61 -33.04 30.41
CA LEU A 58 32.72 -34.08 31.44
C LEU A 58 32.33 -33.61 32.86
N ASP A 59 32.15 -32.30 33.08
CA ASP A 59 31.94 -31.71 34.41
C ASP A 59 30.80 -30.67 34.41
N VAL A 60 29.64 -31.09 34.89
CA VAL A 60 28.42 -30.27 35.00
C VAL A 60 28.63 -29.04 35.89
N LYS A 61 29.45 -29.12 36.94
CA LYS A 61 29.72 -27.97 37.83
C LYS A 61 30.55 -26.91 37.11
N ARG A 62 31.44 -27.30 36.18
CA ARG A 62 32.17 -26.35 35.32
C ARG A 62 31.24 -25.64 34.35
N LEU A 63 30.30 -26.37 33.74
CA LEU A 63 29.30 -25.80 32.85
C LEU A 63 28.44 -24.76 33.57
N ALA A 64 27.93 -25.08 34.76
CA ALA A 64 27.13 -24.13 35.55
C ALA A 64 27.89 -22.83 35.87
N ARG A 65 29.19 -22.93 36.22
CA ARG A 65 30.04 -21.75 36.40
C ARG A 65 30.23 -20.97 35.10
N GLY A 66 30.44 -21.66 33.98
CA GLY A 66 30.59 -21.03 32.67
C GLY A 66 29.33 -20.28 32.23
N ARG A 67 28.16 -20.90 32.43
CA ARG A 67 26.84 -20.28 32.21
C ARG A 67 26.70 -19.00 33.03
N GLY A 68 27.00 -19.04 34.33
CA GLY A 68 26.97 -17.85 35.17
C GLY A 68 28.01 -16.76 34.81
N TYR A 69 29.07 -17.09 34.06
CA TYR A 69 29.99 -16.08 33.49
C TYR A 69 29.42 -15.42 32.24
N ALA A 70 28.75 -16.21 31.38
CA ALA A 70 28.05 -15.68 30.22
C ALA A 70 26.91 -14.74 30.65
N GLU A 71 26.08 -15.16 31.62
CA GLU A 71 24.94 -14.38 32.12
C GLU A 71 25.36 -13.07 32.79
N ARG A 72 26.54 -13.00 33.40
CA ARG A 72 27.05 -11.77 34.05
C ARG A 72 27.80 -10.83 33.10
N GLY A 73 27.81 -11.11 31.80
CA GLY A 73 28.48 -10.25 30.81
C GLY A 73 30.00 -10.26 30.92
N HIS A 74 30.62 -11.37 31.32
CA HIS A 74 32.08 -11.49 31.43
C HIS A 74 32.79 -11.80 30.09
N VAL A 75 32.04 -11.97 29.01
CA VAL A 75 32.56 -12.21 27.66
C VAL A 75 32.55 -10.88 26.91
N ASP A 76 33.73 -10.44 26.48
CA ASP A 76 33.92 -9.23 25.67
C ASP A 76 33.48 -9.48 24.21
N ALA A 77 33.82 -8.57 23.29
CA ALA A 77 33.45 -8.67 21.89
C ALA A 77 33.87 -10.02 21.27
N ILE A 78 32.94 -10.65 20.56
CA ILE A 78 33.11 -11.98 19.98
C ILE A 78 33.43 -11.82 18.50
N THR A 79 34.58 -12.33 18.06
CA THR A 79 34.95 -12.39 16.65
C THR A 79 34.71 -13.79 16.11
N VAL A 80 33.98 -13.88 15.00
CA VAL A 80 33.68 -15.13 14.30
C VAL A 80 34.37 -15.11 12.93
N THR A 81 35.08 -16.18 12.62
CA THR A 81 35.72 -16.46 11.33
C THR A 81 35.48 -17.94 10.97
N PRO A 82 35.70 -18.38 9.71
CA PRO A 82 35.67 -19.80 9.36
C PRO A 82 36.38 -20.70 10.37
N GLY A 83 35.62 -21.60 10.97
CA GLY A 83 36.05 -22.60 11.94
C GLY A 83 36.51 -22.07 13.31
N LEU A 84 36.29 -20.80 13.63
CA LEU A 84 36.80 -20.21 14.87
C LEU A 84 35.89 -19.10 15.43
N VAL A 85 35.51 -19.27 16.69
CA VAL A 85 35.01 -18.19 17.57
C VAL A 85 36.14 -17.75 18.49
N LEU A 86 36.39 -16.45 18.60
CA LEU A 86 37.41 -15.85 19.46
C LEU A 86 36.80 -14.75 20.33
N ALA A 87 37.08 -14.77 21.63
CA ALA A 87 36.74 -13.67 22.52
C ALA A 87 37.75 -13.53 23.67
N TYR A 88 37.70 -12.39 24.34
CA TYR A 88 38.37 -12.19 25.62
C TYR A 88 37.35 -12.36 26.75
N VAL A 89 37.67 -13.17 27.75
CA VAL A 89 36.76 -13.46 28.87
C VAL A 89 37.39 -13.04 30.18
N GLN A 90 36.69 -12.16 30.89
CA GLN A 90 37.12 -11.65 32.18
C GLN A 90 37.09 -12.77 33.22
N GLY A 91 38.12 -12.82 34.07
CA GLY A 91 38.25 -13.84 35.10
C GLY A 91 38.92 -13.29 36.35
N SER A 92 39.61 -14.15 37.08
CA SER A 92 40.29 -13.76 38.33
C SER A 92 41.54 -12.90 38.14
N ARG A 93 42.12 -12.87 36.93
CA ARG A 93 43.31 -12.06 36.62
C ARG A 93 42.90 -10.69 36.08
N PRO A 94 43.71 -9.62 36.31
CA PRO A 94 43.45 -8.29 35.74
C PRO A 94 43.42 -8.27 34.20
N ARG A 95 44.19 -9.16 33.55
CA ARG A 95 44.15 -9.34 32.10
C ARG A 95 43.12 -10.42 31.73
N PRO A 96 42.15 -10.13 30.84
CA PRO A 96 41.19 -11.11 30.35
C PRO A 96 41.89 -12.33 29.71
N TYR A 97 41.26 -13.50 29.80
CA TYR A 97 41.76 -14.71 29.16
C TYR A 97 41.36 -14.72 27.68
N ARG A 98 42.28 -15.11 26.80
CA ARG A 98 41.98 -15.32 25.38
C ARG A 98 41.34 -16.69 25.21
N VAL A 99 40.12 -16.72 24.71
CA VAL A 99 39.31 -17.93 24.55
C VAL A 99 39.00 -18.14 23.08
N GLN A 100 39.16 -19.36 22.61
CA GLN A 100 38.88 -19.80 21.26
C GLN A 100 38.01 -21.04 21.30
N VAL A 101 37.02 -21.13 20.42
CA VAL A 101 36.27 -22.36 20.18
C VAL A 101 36.42 -22.67 18.70
N ARG A 102 37.03 -23.81 18.39
CA ARG A 102 37.15 -24.30 17.01
C ARG A 102 35.99 -25.22 16.68
N LEU A 103 35.55 -25.14 15.44
CA LEU A 103 34.58 -26.04 14.84
C LEU A 103 35.07 -26.38 13.43
N ARG A 104 34.90 -27.64 13.01
CA ARG A 104 35.30 -28.06 11.67
C ARG A 104 34.48 -27.34 10.59
N THR A 105 35.14 -26.78 9.59
CA THR A 105 34.49 -26.23 8.40
C THR A 105 33.98 -27.34 7.49
N LEU A 106 32.91 -27.06 6.76
CA LEU A 106 32.37 -27.98 5.75
C LEU A 106 33.27 -28.00 4.51
N GLY A 107 33.36 -29.16 3.85
CA GLY A 107 34.03 -29.30 2.57
C GLY A 107 33.22 -28.69 1.43
N GLU A 108 33.82 -28.58 0.24
CA GLU A 108 33.13 -28.09 -0.96
C GLU A 108 31.91 -28.95 -1.34
N ASP A 109 32.04 -30.27 -1.23
CA ASP A 109 30.94 -31.21 -1.53
C ASP A 109 29.78 -31.08 -0.53
N ASP A 110 30.09 -30.83 0.75
CA ASP A 110 29.09 -30.57 1.78
C ASP A 110 28.36 -29.25 1.52
N TRP A 111 29.10 -28.21 1.16
CA TRP A 111 28.52 -26.93 0.77
C TRP A 111 27.66 -27.04 -0.50
N ALA A 112 28.09 -27.82 -1.49
CA ALA A 112 27.30 -28.06 -2.69
C ALA A 112 25.96 -28.73 -2.35
N ARG A 113 25.97 -29.76 -1.50
CA ARG A 113 24.75 -30.45 -1.03
C ARG A 113 23.82 -29.52 -0.25
N PHE A 114 24.37 -28.72 0.67
CA PHE A 114 23.58 -27.74 1.42
C PHE A 114 22.92 -26.71 0.49
N LEU A 115 23.67 -26.17 -0.47
CA LEU A 115 23.17 -25.20 -1.44
C LEU A 115 22.09 -25.79 -2.36
N ASP A 116 22.22 -27.06 -2.77
CA ASP A 116 21.19 -27.75 -3.56
C ASP A 116 19.90 -27.93 -2.75
N ALA A 117 19.99 -28.40 -1.50
CA ALA A 117 18.83 -28.57 -0.62
C ALA A 117 18.13 -27.24 -0.30
N ALA A 118 18.89 -26.16 -0.15
CA ALA A 118 18.34 -24.82 0.04
C ALA A 118 17.72 -24.26 -1.26
N ALA A 119 18.28 -24.56 -2.43
CA ALA A 119 17.74 -24.11 -3.71
C ALA A 119 16.52 -24.92 -4.20
N GLU A 120 16.32 -26.14 -3.69
CA GLU A 120 15.20 -27.01 -4.06
C GLU A 120 13.82 -26.37 -3.79
N ARG A 121 13.73 -25.53 -2.75
CA ARG A 121 12.48 -24.84 -2.36
C ARG A 121 12.75 -23.38 -2.10
N THR A 122 12.06 -22.49 -2.83
CA THR A 122 12.17 -21.03 -2.66
C THR A 122 11.88 -20.58 -1.22
N GLY A 123 11.01 -21.32 -0.50
CA GLY A 123 10.72 -21.06 0.91
C GLY A 123 11.92 -21.24 1.85
N HIS A 124 12.89 -22.10 1.52
CA HIS A 124 14.12 -22.22 2.31
C HIS A 124 15.00 -20.97 2.20
N ILE A 125 15.09 -20.40 0.99
CA ILE A 125 15.84 -19.15 0.76
C ILE A 125 15.17 -17.99 1.51
N ALA A 126 13.84 -17.88 1.44
CA ALA A 126 13.09 -16.87 2.17
C ALA A 126 13.32 -16.97 3.70
N ALA A 127 13.21 -18.17 4.27
CA ALA A 127 13.45 -18.39 5.69
C ALA A 127 14.88 -17.97 6.11
N LEU A 128 15.90 -18.31 5.31
CA LEU A 128 17.27 -17.87 5.58
C LEU A 128 17.41 -16.34 5.56
N LEU A 129 16.75 -15.65 4.61
CA LEU A 129 16.74 -14.18 4.55
C LEU A 129 16.07 -13.56 5.79
N ASP A 130 15.03 -14.22 6.32
CA ASP A 130 14.35 -13.84 7.56
C ASP A 130 15.12 -14.26 8.82
N LYS A 131 16.38 -14.71 8.67
CA LYS A 131 17.26 -15.17 9.75
C LYS A 131 16.72 -16.38 10.51
N GLU A 132 15.97 -17.23 9.83
CA GLU A 132 15.53 -18.53 10.34
C GLU A 132 16.32 -19.66 9.69
N LEU A 133 16.62 -20.71 10.45
CA LEU A 133 17.20 -21.95 9.93
C LEU A 133 16.13 -23.05 9.85
N PRO A 134 15.63 -23.39 8.64
CA PRO A 134 14.71 -24.51 8.47
C PRO A 134 15.31 -25.84 8.94
N GLN A 135 14.56 -26.60 9.73
CA GLN A 135 15.01 -27.93 10.20
C GLN A 135 15.35 -28.88 9.05
N SER A 136 14.64 -28.79 7.93
CA SER A 136 14.90 -29.55 6.70
C SER A 136 16.33 -29.35 6.17
N LEU A 137 16.90 -28.15 6.31
CA LEU A 137 18.28 -27.86 5.89
C LEU A 137 19.32 -28.41 6.85
N ALA A 138 18.97 -28.62 8.11
CA ALA A 138 19.88 -29.20 9.09
C ALA A 138 19.97 -30.72 9.00
N VAL A 139 18.94 -31.36 8.48
CA VAL A 139 18.89 -32.81 8.25
C VAL A 139 19.20 -33.21 6.80
N CYS A 140 19.71 -32.28 5.97
CA CYS A 140 20.00 -32.51 4.55
C CYS A 140 21.23 -33.42 4.27
N GLY A 141 21.68 -34.19 5.26
CA GLY A 141 22.85 -35.06 5.17
C GLY A 141 24.20 -34.32 5.28
N VAL A 142 24.18 -33.03 5.63
CA VAL A 142 25.35 -32.21 5.91
C VAL A 142 25.42 -31.96 7.42
N PRO A 143 26.55 -32.22 8.10
CA PRO A 143 26.69 -32.01 9.54
C PRO A 143 26.84 -30.51 9.85
N LEU A 144 25.75 -29.76 9.68
CA LEU A 144 25.72 -28.30 9.84
C LEU A 144 25.87 -27.90 11.30
N LEU A 145 25.14 -28.56 12.19
CA LEU A 145 25.22 -28.35 13.64
C LEU A 145 26.32 -29.22 14.25
N PRO A 146 27.01 -28.75 15.30
CA PRO A 146 28.01 -29.57 15.99
C PRO A 146 27.34 -30.72 16.74
N GLY A 147 28.01 -31.86 16.82
CA GLY A 147 27.70 -32.94 17.75
C GLY A 147 28.54 -32.86 19.03
N PRO A 148 28.30 -33.77 19.99
CA PRO A 148 29.12 -33.89 21.19
C PRO A 148 30.60 -34.12 20.85
N GLY A 149 31.47 -33.24 21.31
CA GLY A 149 32.92 -33.32 21.06
C GLY A 149 33.43 -32.60 19.81
N ASP A 150 32.54 -32.08 18.95
CA ASP A 150 32.95 -31.29 17.76
C ASP A 150 33.45 -29.88 18.12
N LEU A 151 33.01 -29.37 19.27
CA LEU A 151 33.45 -28.08 19.79
C LEU A 151 34.81 -28.27 20.47
N GLU A 152 35.84 -27.63 19.92
CA GLU A 152 37.22 -27.70 20.42
C GLU A 152 37.61 -26.40 21.16
N PRO A 153 37.29 -26.27 22.46
CA PRO A 153 37.62 -25.11 23.27
C PRO A 153 39.10 -25.04 23.62
N ARG A 154 39.70 -23.85 23.46
CA ARG A 154 41.05 -23.51 23.94
C ARG A 154 41.01 -22.21 24.72
N CYS A 155 41.65 -22.17 25.88
CA CYS A 155 41.69 -20.99 26.72
C CYS A 155 43.10 -20.78 27.27
N SER A 156 43.53 -19.51 27.38
CA SER A 156 44.82 -19.16 28.00
C SER A 156 44.82 -19.23 29.53
N CYS A 157 43.77 -19.78 30.16
CA CYS A 157 43.69 -19.94 31.60
C CYS A 157 44.46 -21.19 32.07
N PRO A 158 44.96 -21.22 33.32
CA PRO A 158 45.68 -22.38 33.87
C PRO A 158 44.76 -23.58 34.21
N ASP A 159 43.47 -23.53 33.86
CA ASP A 159 42.51 -24.61 34.09
C ASP A 159 42.62 -25.67 32.98
N SER A 160 42.92 -26.92 33.36
CA SER A 160 43.03 -28.08 32.47
C SER A 160 41.70 -28.75 32.14
N GLY A 161 40.56 -28.18 32.54
CA GLY A 161 39.24 -28.69 32.16
C GLY A 161 38.89 -28.48 30.70
N HIS A 162 38.10 -29.42 30.17
CA HIS A 162 37.59 -29.40 28.81
C HIS A 162 36.05 -29.45 28.80
N PRO A 163 35.35 -28.33 28.52
CA PRO A 163 35.83 -26.94 28.53
C PRO A 163 36.12 -26.41 29.95
N CYS A 164 37.01 -25.41 30.04
CA CYS A 164 37.10 -24.58 31.25
C CYS A 164 35.90 -23.62 31.34
N LYS A 165 35.66 -23.01 32.50
CA LYS A 165 34.51 -22.09 32.69
C LYS A 165 34.49 -20.92 31.69
N HIS A 166 35.65 -20.41 31.27
CA HIS A 166 35.73 -19.30 30.31
C HIS A 166 35.37 -19.75 28.89
N ALA A 167 35.77 -20.96 28.51
CA ALA A 167 35.40 -21.55 27.22
C ALA A 167 33.92 -21.91 27.16
N ALA A 168 33.38 -22.49 28.25
CA ALA A 168 31.95 -22.72 28.37
C ALA A 168 31.17 -21.39 28.26
N ALA A 169 31.63 -20.31 28.91
CA ALA A 169 31.00 -18.99 28.80
C ALA A 169 30.96 -18.47 27.34
N LEU A 170 32.05 -18.65 26.58
CA LEU A 170 32.06 -18.29 25.17
C LEU A 170 31.11 -19.16 24.34
N CYS A 171 31.07 -20.48 24.56
CA CYS A 171 30.14 -21.36 23.85
C CYS A 171 28.68 -20.98 24.11
N TYR A 172 28.32 -20.68 25.36
CA TYR A 172 26.99 -20.19 25.71
C TYR A 172 26.67 -18.88 24.96
N GLN A 173 27.52 -17.85 25.04
CA GLN A 173 27.27 -16.60 24.30
C GLN A 173 27.23 -16.78 22.79
N THR A 174 27.96 -17.76 22.26
CA THR A 174 27.88 -18.10 20.83
C THR A 174 26.48 -18.59 20.49
N ALA A 175 25.83 -19.40 21.33
CA ALA A 175 24.45 -19.85 21.11
C ALA A 175 23.48 -18.66 20.91
N ARG A 176 23.64 -17.58 21.67
CA ARG A 176 22.85 -16.35 21.51
C ARG A 176 23.15 -15.58 20.24
N LEU A 177 24.40 -15.62 19.75
CA LEU A 177 24.71 -15.10 18.42
C LEU A 177 24.03 -15.92 17.34
N LEU A 178 23.96 -17.25 17.51
CA LEU A 178 23.26 -18.12 16.59
C LEU A 178 21.75 -17.86 16.60
N ASP A 179 21.14 -17.65 17.77
CA ASP A 179 19.72 -17.32 17.89
C ASP A 179 19.36 -16.06 17.11
N ALA A 180 20.21 -15.02 17.20
CA ALA A 180 19.97 -13.76 16.50
C ALA A 180 20.27 -13.82 15.00
N ASP A 181 21.22 -14.66 14.58
CA ASP A 181 21.64 -14.73 13.18
C ASP A 181 22.24 -16.12 12.83
N PRO A 182 21.50 -17.00 12.12
CA PRO A 182 22.00 -18.32 11.74
C PRO A 182 23.15 -18.25 10.73
N PHE A 183 23.39 -17.12 10.05
CA PHE A 183 24.57 -16.97 9.19
C PHE A 183 25.89 -16.98 9.97
N VAL A 184 25.85 -16.78 11.29
CA VAL A 184 27.01 -16.98 12.16
C VAL A 184 27.44 -18.45 12.15
N LEU A 185 26.50 -19.40 12.14
CA LEU A 185 26.79 -20.82 11.99
C LEU A 185 27.37 -21.13 10.61
N LEU A 186 26.80 -20.54 9.56
CA LEU A 186 27.25 -20.74 8.18
C LEU A 186 28.67 -20.19 7.97
N LEU A 187 28.96 -19.03 8.57
CA LEU A 187 30.30 -18.45 8.64
C LEU A 187 31.27 -19.36 9.38
N LEU A 188 30.89 -19.89 10.54
CA LEU A 188 31.70 -20.88 11.27
C LEU A 188 31.97 -22.14 10.44
N ARG A 189 31.01 -22.56 9.62
CA ARG A 189 31.17 -23.67 8.68
C ARG A 189 31.93 -23.31 7.41
N GLY A 190 32.27 -22.05 7.20
CA GLY A 190 33.25 -21.60 6.21
C GLY A 190 32.73 -20.72 5.09
N ARG A 191 31.44 -20.33 5.07
CA ARG A 191 30.88 -19.44 4.03
C ARG A 191 30.34 -18.16 4.60
N GLY A 192 30.71 -17.04 3.96
CA GLY A 192 30.13 -15.74 4.26
C GLY A 192 28.68 -15.64 3.78
N GLU A 193 27.92 -14.75 4.41
CA GLU A 193 26.51 -14.51 4.09
C GLU A 193 26.30 -14.12 2.63
N ARG A 194 27.10 -13.19 2.11
CA ARG A 194 26.97 -12.70 0.74
C ARG A 194 27.29 -13.79 -0.29
N GLU A 195 28.44 -14.46 -0.17
CA GLU A 195 28.83 -15.59 -1.01
C GLU A 195 27.74 -16.67 -1.06
N LEU A 196 27.14 -16.99 0.09
CA LEU A 196 26.07 -17.96 0.18
C LEU A 196 24.82 -17.51 -0.57
N LEU A 197 24.33 -16.29 -0.30
CA LEU A 197 23.13 -15.75 -0.92
C LEU A 197 23.30 -15.61 -2.45
N ASP A 198 24.47 -15.17 -2.90
CA ASP A 198 24.80 -15.10 -4.33
C ASP A 198 24.80 -16.48 -4.98
N ALA A 199 25.32 -17.50 -4.29
CA ALA A 199 25.31 -18.88 -4.78
C ALA A 199 23.88 -19.45 -4.86
N LEU A 200 23.03 -19.20 -3.86
CA LEU A 200 21.63 -19.60 -3.86
C LEU A 200 20.84 -18.90 -4.97
N SER A 201 21.05 -17.60 -5.15
CA SER A 201 20.42 -16.82 -6.22
C SER A 201 20.76 -17.37 -7.61
N ARG A 202 22.04 -17.66 -7.86
CA ARG A 202 22.48 -18.28 -9.13
C ARG A 202 21.82 -19.65 -9.36
N ARG A 203 21.75 -20.51 -8.35
CA ARG A 203 21.13 -21.85 -8.47
C ARG A 203 19.62 -21.77 -8.69
N ASN A 204 18.94 -20.85 -8.02
CA ASN A 204 17.51 -20.63 -8.22
C ASN A 204 17.23 -20.12 -9.65
N ALA A 205 18.03 -19.17 -10.15
CA ALA A 205 17.90 -18.68 -11.52
C ALA A 205 18.12 -19.77 -12.58
N THR A 206 19.11 -20.66 -12.39
CA THR A 206 19.34 -21.78 -13.32
C THR A 206 18.23 -22.82 -13.25
N ALA A 207 17.70 -23.13 -12.06
CA ALA A 207 16.55 -24.00 -11.89
C ALA A 207 15.29 -23.44 -12.57
N ALA A 208 15.02 -22.13 -12.39
CA ALA A 208 13.92 -21.45 -13.05
C ALA A 208 14.06 -21.45 -14.58
N ALA A 209 15.26 -21.22 -15.10
CA ALA A 209 15.54 -21.26 -16.55
C ALA A 209 15.34 -22.67 -17.14
N ARG A 210 15.82 -23.72 -16.45
CA ARG A 210 15.59 -25.13 -16.85
C ARG A 210 14.10 -25.48 -16.85
N ALA A 211 13.39 -25.11 -15.78
CA ALA A 211 11.95 -25.35 -15.70
C ALA A 211 11.18 -24.61 -16.80
N ALA A 212 11.63 -23.42 -17.22
CA ALA A 212 11.05 -22.70 -18.36
C ALA A 212 11.34 -23.39 -19.71
N GLN A 213 12.52 -23.98 -19.86
CA GLN A 213 12.92 -24.72 -21.07
C GLN A 213 12.21 -26.07 -21.17
N GLU A 214 12.01 -26.79 -20.06
CA GLU A 214 11.25 -28.04 -20.02
C GLU A 214 9.73 -27.83 -20.22
N ARG A 215 9.24 -26.64 -19.88
CA ARG A 215 7.85 -26.21 -20.14
C ARG A 215 7.67 -25.58 -21.51
N GLN A 216 8.68 -25.57 -22.38
CA GLN A 216 8.43 -25.25 -23.77
C GLN A 216 7.45 -26.29 -24.33
N PRO A 217 6.26 -25.87 -24.78
CA PRO A 217 5.33 -26.80 -25.40
C PRO A 217 6.07 -27.47 -26.57
N ALA A 218 5.94 -28.79 -26.68
CA ALA A 218 6.44 -29.51 -27.83
C ALA A 218 6.03 -28.75 -29.09
N PRO A 219 6.92 -28.57 -30.10
CA PRO A 219 6.56 -27.87 -31.31
C PRO A 219 5.34 -28.57 -31.91
N LEU A 220 4.18 -27.93 -31.78
CA LEU A 220 2.96 -28.40 -32.41
C LEU A 220 3.27 -28.44 -33.91
N ALA A 221 2.91 -29.53 -34.58
CA ALA A 221 3.04 -29.62 -36.02
C ALA A 221 2.33 -28.41 -36.65
N GLY A 222 3.13 -27.46 -37.13
CA GLY A 222 2.62 -26.21 -37.65
C GLY A 222 1.92 -26.47 -38.97
N VAL A 223 0.64 -26.09 -39.05
CA VAL A 223 -0.10 -26.02 -40.31
C VAL A 223 0.21 -24.68 -40.97
N ARG A 224 0.33 -24.62 -42.31
CA ARG A 224 0.59 -23.34 -42.99
C ARG A 224 -0.56 -22.38 -42.67
N ALA A 225 -0.29 -21.11 -42.41
CA ALA A 225 -1.32 -20.12 -42.06
C ALA A 225 -2.48 -20.08 -43.09
N THR A 226 -2.16 -20.28 -44.37
CA THR A 226 -3.13 -20.39 -45.46
C THR A 226 -4.05 -21.60 -45.33
N GLU A 227 -3.55 -22.75 -44.86
CA GLU A 227 -4.33 -23.97 -44.61
C GLU A 227 -5.14 -23.86 -43.31
N ALA A 228 -4.62 -23.16 -42.29
CA ALA A 228 -5.34 -22.90 -41.04
C ALA A 228 -6.51 -21.91 -41.23
N LEU A 229 -6.41 -21.03 -42.24
CA LEU A 229 -7.43 -20.03 -42.61
C LEU A 229 -8.32 -20.50 -43.78
N ALA A 230 -7.99 -21.59 -44.47
CA ALA A 230 -8.81 -22.13 -45.55
C ALA A 230 -10.11 -22.73 -45.00
N ASP A 231 -11.24 -22.18 -45.46
CA ASP A 231 -12.62 -22.64 -45.25
C ASP A 231 -13.00 -23.08 -43.83
N ARG A 232 -12.59 -22.29 -42.85
CA ARG A 232 -13.13 -22.40 -41.50
C ARG A 232 -14.47 -21.68 -41.44
N ARG A 233 -15.58 -22.44 -41.47
CA ARG A 233 -16.88 -21.93 -40.99
C ARG A 233 -16.71 -21.63 -39.50
N LEU A 234 -16.45 -20.37 -39.17
CA LEU A 234 -16.40 -19.92 -37.79
C LEU A 234 -17.77 -20.22 -37.15
N PRO A 235 -17.81 -20.76 -35.93
CA PRO A 235 -19.06 -20.86 -35.21
C PRO A 235 -19.65 -19.45 -35.08
N PRO A 236 -20.99 -19.32 -35.02
CA PRO A 236 -21.61 -18.03 -34.75
C PRO A 236 -21.03 -17.44 -33.47
N LEU A 237 -20.86 -16.11 -33.44
CA LEU A 237 -20.41 -15.41 -32.25
C LEU A 237 -21.30 -15.81 -31.06
N PRO A 238 -20.73 -16.05 -29.87
CA PRO A 238 -21.54 -16.28 -28.68
C PRO A 238 -22.46 -15.08 -28.47
N SER A 239 -23.65 -15.34 -27.93
CA SER A 239 -24.58 -14.27 -27.58
C SER A 239 -23.90 -13.26 -26.66
N PRO A 240 -24.09 -11.94 -26.87
CA PRO A 240 -23.55 -10.92 -25.99
C PRO A 240 -23.94 -11.19 -24.54
N LEU A 241 -23.03 -10.89 -23.61
CA LEU A 241 -23.34 -10.96 -22.19
C LEU A 241 -24.47 -9.96 -21.87
N PRO A 242 -25.41 -10.32 -20.99
CA PRO A 242 -26.41 -9.38 -20.51
C PRO A 242 -25.70 -8.21 -19.81
N HIS A 243 -26.21 -7.00 -20.00
CA HIS A 243 -25.72 -5.84 -19.24
C HIS A 243 -26.17 -5.96 -17.77
N PRO A 244 -25.36 -5.46 -16.82
CA PRO A 244 -25.74 -5.47 -15.41
C PRO A 244 -26.98 -4.60 -15.14
N PRO A 245 -27.79 -4.91 -14.11
CA PRO A 245 -29.05 -4.20 -13.84
C PRO A 245 -28.85 -2.74 -13.41
N HIS A 246 -27.69 -2.39 -12.86
CA HIS A 246 -27.32 -1.04 -12.46
C HIS A 246 -25.82 -0.80 -12.73
N PRO A 247 -25.38 0.47 -12.79
CA PRO A 247 -23.95 0.81 -12.76
C PRO A 247 -23.28 0.24 -11.52
N GLU A 248 -22.04 -0.23 -11.65
CA GLU A 248 -21.23 -0.69 -10.52
C GLU A 248 -20.57 0.49 -9.79
N GLN A 249 -20.21 0.29 -8.52
CA GLN A 249 -19.54 1.30 -7.70
C GLN A 249 -18.02 1.18 -7.81
N PRO A 250 -17.27 2.30 -7.82
CA PRO A 250 -15.82 2.26 -7.80
C PRO A 250 -15.28 1.73 -6.45
N PRO A 251 -14.05 1.20 -6.43
CA PRO A 251 -13.39 0.83 -5.19
C PRO A 251 -13.02 2.08 -4.37
N VAL A 252 -12.84 1.91 -3.06
CA VAL A 252 -12.38 3.00 -2.18
C VAL A 252 -10.93 3.37 -2.50
N TYR A 253 -10.69 4.63 -2.85
CA TYR A 253 -9.36 5.14 -3.16
C TYR A 253 -8.66 5.68 -1.89
N PRO A 254 -7.46 5.18 -1.52
CA PRO A 254 -6.71 5.71 -0.38
C PRO A 254 -6.09 7.07 -0.71
N ALA A 255 -5.98 7.95 0.29
CA ALA A 255 -5.25 9.21 0.16
C ALA A 255 -3.74 8.95 0.02
N ALA A 256 -3.09 9.61 -0.95
CA ALA A 256 -1.65 9.52 -1.18
C ALA A 256 -1.02 10.93 -1.25
N PRO A 257 0.14 11.17 -0.59
CA PRO A 257 0.84 12.44 -0.70
C PRO A 257 1.18 12.78 -2.16
N GLY A 258 0.75 13.95 -2.63
CA GLY A 258 0.94 14.39 -4.03
C GLY A 258 0.05 13.68 -5.05
N GLY A 259 -0.85 12.79 -4.62
CA GLY A 259 -1.86 12.15 -5.47
C GLY A 259 -3.09 13.02 -5.70
N PRO A 260 -3.94 12.67 -6.70
CA PRO A 260 -5.23 13.34 -6.91
C PRO A 260 -6.15 13.14 -5.69
N ASP A 261 -7.06 14.10 -5.48
CA ASP A 261 -8.07 14.01 -4.41
C ASP A 261 -8.90 12.72 -4.57
N PRO A 262 -8.87 11.79 -3.60
CA PRO A 262 -9.59 10.52 -3.71
C PRO A 262 -11.09 10.68 -3.93
N PHE A 263 -11.69 11.74 -3.38
CA PHE A 263 -13.11 12.01 -3.55
C PHE A 263 -13.44 12.48 -4.98
N ALA A 264 -12.58 13.30 -5.59
CA ALA A 264 -12.72 13.68 -6.99
C ALA A 264 -12.56 12.45 -7.93
N LEU A 265 -11.65 11.53 -7.59
CA LEU A 265 -11.43 10.30 -8.37
C LEU A 265 -12.64 9.35 -8.27
N ASP A 266 -13.18 9.14 -7.07
CA ASP A 266 -14.40 8.38 -6.83
C ASP A 266 -15.58 8.89 -7.68
N GLN A 267 -15.74 10.21 -7.73
CA GLN A 267 -16.79 10.82 -8.52
C GLN A 267 -16.62 10.61 -10.02
N LEU A 268 -15.41 10.80 -10.55
CA LEU A 268 -15.13 10.57 -11.97
C LEU A 268 -15.34 9.10 -12.36
N ALA A 269 -14.95 8.18 -11.48
CA ALA A 269 -15.15 6.76 -11.69
C ALA A 269 -16.64 6.38 -11.65
N THR A 270 -17.41 6.96 -10.72
CA THR A 270 -18.86 6.80 -10.64
C THR A 270 -19.55 7.32 -11.90
N ASP A 271 -19.17 8.51 -12.39
CA ASP A 271 -19.72 9.09 -13.62
C ASP A 271 -19.43 8.21 -14.84
N ALA A 272 -18.19 7.72 -14.94
CA ALA A 272 -17.78 6.82 -16.02
C ALA A 272 -18.58 5.50 -16.00
N ALA A 273 -18.83 4.93 -14.81
CA ALA A 273 -19.64 3.72 -14.67
C ALA A 273 -21.09 3.94 -15.10
N VAL A 274 -21.70 5.07 -14.72
CA VAL A 274 -23.07 5.45 -15.13
C VAL A 274 -23.14 5.63 -16.65
N ARG A 275 -22.18 6.34 -17.25
CA ARG A 275 -22.12 6.55 -18.71
C ARG A 275 -21.93 5.24 -19.47
N ALA A 276 -21.03 4.37 -19.01
CA ALA A 276 -20.79 3.06 -19.63
C ALA A 276 -22.04 2.18 -19.57
N HIS A 277 -22.75 2.18 -18.43
CA HIS A 277 -24.01 1.47 -18.29
C HIS A 277 -25.09 1.99 -19.24
N ALA A 278 -25.27 3.32 -19.32
CA ALA A 278 -26.22 3.94 -20.25
C ALA A 278 -25.91 3.60 -21.72
N LEU A 279 -24.63 3.62 -22.09
CA LEU A 279 -24.16 3.21 -23.42
C LEU A 279 -24.47 1.74 -23.72
N LEU A 280 -24.23 0.84 -22.76
CA LEU A 280 -24.52 -0.58 -22.91
C LEU A 280 -26.02 -0.87 -23.00
N ALA A 281 -26.85 -0.16 -22.22
CA ALA A 281 -28.29 -0.39 -22.15
C ALA A 281 -29.07 0.24 -23.32
N THR A 282 -28.65 1.43 -23.78
CA THR A 282 -29.41 2.23 -24.77
C THR A 282 -28.71 2.40 -26.11
N GLY A 283 -27.41 2.10 -26.19
CA GLY A 283 -26.58 2.40 -27.36
C GLY A 283 -26.31 3.90 -27.58
N ARG A 284 -26.66 4.76 -26.62
CA ARG A 284 -26.52 6.21 -26.71
C ARG A 284 -25.63 6.75 -25.60
N ASP A 285 -24.78 7.69 -25.96
CA ASP A 285 -23.95 8.41 -25.01
C ASP A 285 -24.72 9.58 -24.41
N PRO A 286 -25.03 9.58 -23.09
CA PRO A 286 -25.73 10.69 -22.46
C PRO A 286 -24.92 12.00 -22.43
N VAL A 287 -23.61 11.96 -22.61
CA VAL A 287 -22.71 13.12 -22.56
C VAL A 287 -22.21 13.54 -23.94
N GLY A 288 -22.29 12.66 -24.94
CA GLY A 288 -21.64 12.84 -26.24
C GLY A 288 -22.11 14.07 -27.06
N GLY A 289 -23.26 14.65 -26.72
CA GLY A 289 -23.80 15.87 -27.34
C GLY A 289 -23.63 17.14 -26.52
N LEU A 290 -23.05 17.08 -25.32
CA LEU A 290 -22.92 18.23 -24.43
C LEU A 290 -21.71 19.09 -24.81
N THR A 291 -21.86 20.41 -24.72
CA THR A 291 -20.72 21.34 -24.78
C THR A 291 -19.88 21.24 -23.51
N LEU A 292 -18.64 21.76 -23.55
CA LEU A 292 -17.76 21.81 -22.37
C LEU A 292 -18.45 22.48 -21.16
N TRP A 293 -19.20 23.56 -21.40
CA TRP A 293 -19.96 24.25 -20.37
C TRP A 293 -21.09 23.39 -19.79
N GLN A 294 -21.88 22.76 -20.66
CA GLN A 294 -22.98 21.89 -20.23
C GLN A 294 -22.47 20.69 -19.43
N ASP A 295 -21.34 20.10 -19.83
CA ASP A 295 -20.72 18.99 -19.10
C ASP A 295 -20.14 19.45 -17.75
N ALA A 296 -19.52 20.63 -17.68
CA ALA A 296 -19.06 21.22 -16.42
C ALA A 296 -20.22 21.46 -15.43
N VAL A 297 -21.35 21.97 -15.92
CA VAL A 297 -22.57 22.16 -15.11
C VAL A 297 -23.11 20.81 -14.63
N ARG A 298 -23.19 19.80 -15.50
CA ARG A 298 -23.62 18.44 -15.16
C ARG A 298 -22.75 17.82 -14.07
N LEU A 299 -21.43 17.88 -14.21
CA LEU A 299 -20.46 17.35 -13.25
C LEU A 299 -20.58 18.06 -11.89
N ALA A 300 -20.76 19.38 -11.88
CA ALA A 300 -20.97 20.14 -10.66
C ALA A 300 -22.34 19.83 -10.02
N ALA A 301 -23.39 19.62 -10.81
CA ALA A 301 -24.73 19.32 -10.33
C ALA A 301 -24.83 17.96 -9.63
N ALA A 302 -24.03 16.98 -10.08
CA ALA A 302 -23.94 15.64 -9.49
C ALA A 302 -23.34 15.64 -8.07
N ARG A 303 -22.72 16.74 -7.60
CA ARG A 303 -22.15 16.86 -6.24
C ARG A 303 -23.22 17.17 -5.19
N PRO A 304 -23.42 16.34 -4.16
CA PRO A 304 -24.09 16.80 -2.96
C PRO A 304 -23.25 17.91 -2.29
N GLY A 305 -23.86 19.05 -1.96
CA GLY A 305 -23.20 20.19 -1.32
C GLY A 305 -23.04 21.39 -2.24
N SER A 306 -23.82 22.43 -1.97
CA SER A 306 -23.94 23.67 -2.75
C SER A 306 -22.72 24.60 -2.62
N GLY A 307 -21.49 24.11 -2.80
CA GLY A 307 -20.27 24.92 -2.65
C GLY A 307 -19.89 25.24 -1.20
N LEU A 308 -20.49 24.56 -0.21
CA LEU A 308 -20.30 24.86 1.21
C LEU A 308 -18.97 24.33 1.78
N THR A 309 -18.41 23.27 1.19
CA THR A 309 -17.12 22.69 1.61
C THR A 309 -15.96 23.28 0.82
N ALA A 310 -14.76 23.26 1.40
CA ALA A 310 -13.54 23.71 0.72
C ALA A 310 -13.31 22.95 -0.60
N GLY A 311 -13.52 21.64 -0.61
CA GLY A 311 -13.41 20.80 -1.82
C GLY A 311 -14.44 21.16 -2.90
N THR A 312 -15.69 21.42 -2.53
CA THR A 312 -16.71 21.87 -3.50
C THR A 312 -16.39 23.26 -4.07
N ARG A 313 -15.83 24.18 -3.29
CA ARG A 313 -15.44 25.52 -3.80
C ARG A 313 -14.29 25.43 -4.80
N ALA A 314 -13.27 24.61 -4.51
CA ALA A 314 -12.15 24.41 -5.41
C ALA A 314 -12.61 23.82 -6.75
N LEU A 315 -13.52 22.84 -6.72
CA LEU A 315 -14.11 22.25 -7.92
C LEU A 315 -14.89 23.29 -8.74
N TYR A 316 -15.78 24.06 -8.11
CA TYR A 316 -16.55 25.09 -8.81
C TYR A 316 -15.65 26.14 -9.45
N SER A 317 -14.60 26.56 -8.75
CA SER A 317 -13.59 27.48 -9.29
C SER A 317 -12.88 26.90 -10.51
N SER A 318 -12.45 25.64 -10.42
CA SER A 318 -11.75 24.95 -11.51
C SER A 318 -12.63 24.77 -12.75
N LEU A 319 -13.87 24.29 -12.56
CA LEU A 319 -14.81 24.05 -13.66
C LEU A 319 -15.25 25.36 -14.32
N ALA A 320 -15.55 26.39 -13.53
CA ALA A 320 -15.94 27.69 -14.07
C ALA A 320 -14.79 28.31 -14.86
N SER A 321 -13.57 28.28 -14.33
CA SER A 321 -12.37 28.78 -15.02
C SER A 321 -12.11 28.03 -16.33
N ALA A 322 -12.24 26.70 -16.34
CA ALA A 322 -12.04 25.89 -17.54
C ALA A 322 -13.08 26.17 -18.65
N ALA A 323 -14.25 26.70 -18.29
CA ALA A 323 -15.31 27.06 -19.21
C ALA A 323 -15.40 28.58 -19.46
N ASP A 324 -14.41 29.37 -19.03
CA ASP A 324 -14.39 30.84 -19.13
C ASP A 324 -15.62 31.52 -18.48
N ARG A 325 -16.07 31.00 -17.34
CA ARG A 325 -17.21 31.50 -16.54
C ARG A 325 -16.83 31.81 -15.10
N THR A 326 -17.71 32.50 -14.38
CA THR A 326 -17.53 32.73 -12.95
C THR A 326 -18.14 31.58 -12.11
N PRO A 327 -17.63 31.34 -10.89
CA PRO A 327 -18.25 30.36 -9.98
C PRO A 327 -19.72 30.65 -9.66
N ALA A 328 -20.12 31.92 -9.69
CA ALA A 328 -21.52 32.34 -9.51
C ALA A 328 -22.40 31.93 -10.69
N ASP A 329 -21.90 32.10 -11.92
CA ASP A 329 -22.59 31.63 -13.13
C ASP A 329 -22.77 30.11 -13.09
N LEU A 330 -21.72 29.38 -12.69
CA LEU A 330 -21.77 27.92 -12.53
C LEU A 330 -22.78 27.51 -11.46
N ALA A 331 -22.84 28.20 -10.32
CA ALA A 331 -23.82 27.91 -9.28
C ALA A 331 -25.26 28.11 -9.74
N ARG A 332 -25.53 29.18 -10.50
CA ARG A 332 -26.84 29.44 -11.08
C ARG A 332 -27.21 28.39 -12.14
N ALA A 333 -26.26 28.02 -12.99
CA ALA A 333 -26.44 26.98 -14.01
C ALA A 333 -26.67 25.59 -13.37
N VAL A 334 -25.97 25.26 -12.28
CA VAL A 334 -26.18 24.02 -11.51
C VAL A 334 -27.56 23.99 -10.87
N ALA A 335 -28.05 25.12 -10.34
CA ALA A 335 -29.43 25.20 -9.85
C ALA A 335 -30.44 24.94 -10.98
N ALA A 336 -30.21 25.47 -12.18
CA ALA A 336 -31.09 25.28 -13.33
C ALA A 336 -31.05 23.82 -13.82
N TRP A 337 -29.85 23.23 -13.87
CA TRP A 337 -29.67 21.83 -14.20
C TRP A 337 -30.36 20.90 -13.20
N ARG A 338 -30.34 21.21 -11.90
CA ARG A 338 -31.07 20.43 -10.90
C ARG A 338 -32.57 20.57 -11.01
N GLN A 339 -33.04 21.72 -11.49
CA GLN A 339 -34.46 21.99 -11.68
C GLN A 339 -35.04 21.18 -12.85
N GLY A 340 -34.33 21.07 -13.99
CA GLY A 340 -34.85 20.31 -15.14
C GLY A 340 -33.81 19.87 -16.17
N GLY A 341 -32.60 19.53 -15.72
CA GLY A 341 -31.54 19.00 -16.57
C GLY A 341 -31.07 19.98 -17.64
N LEU A 342 -30.83 19.46 -18.84
CA LEU A 342 -30.36 20.24 -19.99
C LEU A 342 -31.37 21.33 -20.40
N GLU A 343 -32.68 21.02 -20.36
CA GLU A 343 -33.74 21.99 -20.65
C GLU A 343 -33.76 23.13 -19.62
N GLY A 344 -33.60 22.81 -18.33
CA GLY A 344 -33.49 23.83 -17.28
C GLY A 344 -32.34 24.81 -17.53
N LEU A 345 -31.17 24.30 -17.97
CA LEU A 345 -30.03 25.14 -18.35
C LEU A 345 -30.35 25.99 -19.59
N ALA A 346 -30.96 25.42 -20.63
CA ALA A 346 -31.36 26.16 -21.82
C ALA A 346 -32.34 27.30 -21.48
N VAL A 347 -33.31 27.05 -20.60
CA VAL A 347 -34.29 28.06 -20.14
C VAL A 347 -33.64 29.21 -19.34
N LEU A 348 -32.55 28.92 -18.63
CA LEU A 348 -31.76 29.94 -17.96
C LEU A 348 -31.07 30.89 -18.98
N GLU A 349 -30.48 30.32 -20.03
CA GLU A 349 -29.53 31.02 -20.90
C GLU A 349 -30.16 31.60 -22.17
N GLU A 350 -31.10 30.89 -22.79
CA GLU A 350 -31.56 31.16 -24.15
C GLU A 350 -33.05 31.55 -24.19
N PRO A 351 -33.38 32.85 -24.30
CA PRO A 351 -34.76 33.27 -24.50
C PRO A 351 -35.20 33.05 -25.96
N TRP A 352 -36.35 32.41 -26.14
CA TRP A 352 -36.90 32.04 -27.44
C TRP A 352 -38.35 32.53 -27.59
N ASP A 353 -38.86 32.59 -28.81
CA ASP A 353 -40.22 33.05 -29.10
C ASP A 353 -41.17 31.85 -29.28
N PRO A 354 -42.06 31.56 -28.31
CA PRO A 354 -42.96 30.43 -28.40
C PRO A 354 -44.04 30.63 -29.47
N PRO A 355 -44.43 29.56 -30.19
CA PRO A 355 -45.57 29.63 -31.08
C PRO A 355 -46.85 29.92 -30.27
N ALA A 356 -47.86 30.44 -30.95
CA ALA A 356 -49.15 30.70 -30.33
C ALA A 356 -49.70 29.43 -29.65
N GLY A 357 -50.22 29.57 -28.43
CA GLY A 357 -50.79 28.43 -27.69
C GLY A 357 -50.50 28.43 -26.19
N ARG A 358 -49.55 27.60 -25.74
CA ARG A 358 -49.32 27.37 -24.29
C ARG A 358 -48.89 28.65 -23.57
N PHE A 359 -48.04 29.46 -24.19
CA PHE A 359 -47.60 30.74 -23.62
C PHE A 359 -48.77 31.74 -23.49
N ASP A 360 -49.60 31.87 -24.53
CA ASP A 360 -50.75 32.80 -24.53
C ASP A 360 -51.80 32.45 -23.48
N ARG A 361 -51.99 31.15 -23.22
CA ARG A 361 -52.93 30.64 -22.22
C ARG A 361 -52.46 30.84 -20.78
N ALA A 362 -51.18 31.08 -20.56
CA ALA A 362 -50.64 31.18 -19.19
C ALA A 362 -51.13 32.42 -18.45
N ARG A 363 -51.20 33.58 -19.11
CA ARG A 363 -51.64 34.83 -18.45
C ARG A 363 -53.11 34.76 -17.98
N PRO A 364 -54.08 34.28 -18.79
CA PRO A 364 -55.44 34.03 -18.30
C PRO A 364 -55.51 33.05 -17.13
N LEU A 365 -54.68 31.99 -17.12
CA LEU A 365 -54.64 31.02 -16.02
C LEU A 365 -54.14 31.64 -14.72
N LEU A 366 -53.06 32.44 -14.79
CA LEU A 366 -52.53 33.16 -13.63
C LEU A 366 -53.56 34.15 -13.07
N LEU A 367 -54.25 34.91 -13.93
CA LEU A 367 -55.32 35.82 -13.51
C LEU A 367 -56.52 35.09 -12.88
N ALA A 368 -56.88 33.91 -13.40
CA ALA A 368 -57.96 33.10 -12.84
C ALA A 368 -57.61 32.48 -11.48
N ALA A 369 -56.31 32.42 -11.14
CA ALA A 369 -55.79 32.01 -9.84
C ALA A 369 -55.51 33.21 -8.90
N ASP A 370 -56.12 34.36 -9.16
CA ASP A 370 -55.98 35.61 -8.40
C ASP A 370 -54.55 36.18 -8.34
N LEU A 371 -53.67 35.79 -9.27
CA LEU A 371 -52.33 36.35 -9.42
C LEU A 371 -52.34 37.60 -10.31
N PRO A 372 -51.44 38.57 -10.10
CA PRO A 372 -51.44 39.80 -10.88
C PRO A 372 -51.05 39.58 -12.34
N ALA A 373 -51.29 40.57 -13.19
CA ALA A 373 -50.96 40.48 -14.61
C ALA A 373 -49.43 40.48 -14.85
N PHE A 374 -48.84 39.29 -15.05
CA PHE A 374 -47.44 39.15 -15.42
C PHE A 374 -47.14 39.81 -16.78
N ARG A 375 -45.96 40.46 -16.87
CA ARG A 375 -45.47 41.13 -18.07
C ARG A 375 -44.77 40.12 -18.99
N PRO A 376 -45.24 39.93 -20.24
CA PRO A 376 -44.62 39.00 -21.17
C PRO A 376 -43.41 39.59 -21.89
N TRP A 377 -42.39 38.77 -22.10
CA TRP A 377 -41.27 39.03 -23.02
C TRP A 377 -40.71 37.70 -23.51
N ARG A 378 -40.80 37.43 -24.81
CA ARG A 378 -40.41 36.12 -25.41
C ARG A 378 -41.10 34.97 -24.65
N ASN A 379 -40.35 33.96 -24.23
CA ASN A 379 -40.81 32.84 -23.40
C ASN A 379 -40.88 33.15 -21.89
N ARG A 380 -40.83 34.42 -21.46
CA ARG A 380 -40.76 34.82 -20.05
C ARG A 380 -41.98 35.64 -19.61
N LEU A 381 -42.49 35.34 -18.42
CA LEU A 381 -43.54 36.09 -17.73
C LEU A 381 -42.98 36.62 -16.42
N THR A 382 -42.85 37.94 -16.29
CA THR A 382 -42.27 38.58 -15.10
C THR A 382 -43.36 39.20 -14.22
N HIS A 383 -43.31 38.92 -12.92
CA HIS A 383 -44.22 39.49 -11.94
C HIS A 383 -44.08 41.03 -11.89
N PRO A 384 -45.16 41.82 -11.68
CA PRO A 384 -45.08 43.29 -11.71
C PRO A 384 -44.09 43.91 -10.72
N GLN A 385 -43.89 43.28 -9.57
CA GLN A 385 -42.91 43.72 -8.56
C GLN A 385 -41.46 43.29 -8.90
N GLY A 386 -41.27 42.49 -9.95
CA GLY A 386 -39.94 42.11 -10.44
C GLY A 386 -39.19 41.07 -9.62
N HIS A 387 -39.82 40.42 -8.63
CA HIS A 387 -39.17 39.43 -7.77
C HIS A 387 -39.33 37.97 -8.24
N VAL A 388 -40.30 37.68 -9.12
CA VAL A 388 -40.61 36.34 -9.64
C VAL A 388 -40.73 36.37 -11.16
N GLN A 389 -40.22 35.33 -11.82
CA GLN A 389 -40.33 35.14 -13.26
C GLN A 389 -40.61 33.67 -13.59
N LEU A 390 -41.61 33.44 -14.44
CA LEU A 390 -41.87 32.15 -15.06
C LEU A 390 -41.25 32.11 -16.45
N ARG A 391 -40.61 31.02 -16.81
CA ARG A 391 -40.02 30.81 -18.14
C ARG A 391 -40.52 29.50 -18.73
N LEU A 392 -40.95 29.54 -19.99
CA LEU A 392 -41.42 28.37 -20.73
C LEU A 392 -40.25 27.67 -21.43
N GLY A 393 -40.05 26.39 -21.12
CA GLY A 393 -39.10 25.51 -21.80
C GLY A 393 -39.61 24.98 -23.14
N GLN A 394 -38.71 24.45 -23.97
CA GLN A 394 -39.07 23.83 -25.25
C GLN A 394 -39.74 22.46 -25.06
N ASP A 395 -39.50 21.83 -23.90
CA ASP A 395 -40.26 20.70 -23.37
C ASP A 395 -41.71 21.06 -22.97
N GLY A 396 -42.00 22.36 -22.92
CA GLY A 396 -43.29 22.93 -22.57
C GLY A 396 -43.53 23.08 -21.06
N LEU A 397 -42.57 22.77 -20.20
CA LEU A 397 -42.70 22.98 -18.76
C LEU A 397 -42.45 24.45 -18.40
N TRP A 398 -43.07 24.89 -17.31
CA TRP A 398 -42.87 26.19 -16.71
C TRP A 398 -41.84 26.10 -15.59
N TYR A 399 -40.80 26.90 -15.71
CA TYR A 399 -39.70 27.00 -14.76
C TYR A 399 -39.82 28.30 -13.99
N ALA A 400 -39.83 28.21 -12.67
CA ALA A 400 -39.91 29.37 -11.80
C ALA A 400 -38.52 29.88 -11.40
N TYR A 401 -38.38 31.20 -11.36
CA TYR A 401 -37.17 31.92 -10.99
C TYR A 401 -37.51 33.05 -10.02
N GLU A 402 -36.59 33.33 -9.10
CA GLU A 402 -36.67 34.43 -8.14
C GLU A 402 -35.46 35.37 -8.29
N SER A 403 -35.66 36.65 -8.01
CA SER A 403 -34.61 37.67 -8.00
C SER A 403 -34.95 38.74 -6.96
N GLU A 404 -33.95 39.44 -6.43
CA GLU A 404 -34.22 40.62 -5.62
C GLU A 404 -34.86 41.72 -6.49
N PRO A 405 -35.87 42.46 -6.00
CA PRO A 405 -36.50 43.53 -6.77
C PRO A 405 -35.48 44.53 -7.33
N GLY A 406 -35.46 44.70 -8.66
CA GLY A 406 -34.57 45.63 -9.35
C GLY A 406 -33.17 45.10 -9.66
N ARG A 407 -32.87 43.84 -9.33
CA ARG A 407 -31.71 43.11 -9.83
C ARG A 407 -32.10 42.30 -11.07
N ASP A 408 -31.12 41.89 -11.86
CA ASP A 408 -31.30 40.98 -13.00
C ASP A 408 -30.54 39.67 -12.76
N ASP A 409 -30.66 39.14 -11.55
CA ASP A 409 -29.92 37.97 -11.06
C ASP A 409 -30.85 36.78 -10.77
N TRP A 410 -31.65 36.39 -11.76
CA TRP A 410 -32.63 35.32 -11.65
C TRP A 410 -32.05 33.96 -11.21
N TRP A 411 -32.51 33.45 -10.08
CA TRP A 411 -32.16 32.15 -9.52
C TRP A 411 -33.28 31.12 -9.75
N PRO A 412 -32.98 29.93 -10.30
CA PRO A 412 -33.93 28.84 -10.49
C PRO A 412 -34.48 28.31 -9.16
N ARG A 413 -35.80 28.12 -9.07
CA ARG A 413 -36.51 27.72 -7.83
C ARG A 413 -37.72 26.84 -8.10
N GLY A 414 -38.09 26.00 -7.14
CA GLY A 414 -39.25 25.10 -7.25
C GLY A 414 -39.03 23.94 -8.24
N THR A 415 -40.12 23.24 -8.56
CA THR A 415 -40.13 22.13 -9.53
C THR A 415 -40.85 22.58 -10.81
N PRO A 416 -40.36 22.20 -12.01
CA PRO A 416 -41.05 22.52 -13.25
C PRO A 416 -42.42 21.85 -13.33
N ASP A 417 -43.41 22.57 -13.86
CA ASP A 417 -44.79 22.08 -13.99
C ASP A 417 -45.36 22.38 -15.39
N LEU A 418 -46.34 21.59 -15.82
CA LEU A 418 -47.11 21.86 -17.04
C LEU A 418 -48.03 23.08 -16.86
N ASP A 419 -48.47 23.36 -15.64
CA ASP A 419 -49.29 24.51 -15.26
C ASP A 419 -48.42 25.66 -14.71
N PRO A 420 -48.49 26.88 -15.27
CA PRO A 420 -47.77 28.03 -14.73
C PRO A 420 -48.11 28.34 -13.26
N VAL A 421 -49.33 28.03 -12.78
CA VAL A 421 -49.70 28.22 -11.37
C VAL A 421 -49.05 27.16 -10.48
N GLY A 422 -48.98 25.91 -10.97
CA GLY A 422 -48.27 24.80 -10.32
C GLY A 422 -46.78 25.11 -10.12
N ALA A 423 -46.13 25.67 -11.15
CA ALA A 423 -44.72 26.06 -11.07
C ALA A 423 -44.45 27.14 -10.00
N LEU A 424 -45.41 28.05 -9.75
CA LEU A 424 -45.29 29.09 -8.72
C LEU A 424 -45.58 28.57 -7.30
N THR A 425 -46.54 27.67 -7.15
CA THR A 425 -46.90 27.12 -5.83
C THR A 425 -45.76 26.32 -5.21
N GLY A 426 -44.86 25.76 -6.04
CA GLY A 426 -43.61 25.13 -5.59
C GLY A 426 -42.55 26.06 -5.00
N LEU A 427 -42.73 27.39 -5.02
CA LEU A 427 -41.79 28.36 -4.44
C LEU A 427 -41.93 28.51 -2.90
N GLY A 428 -43.05 28.05 -2.33
CA GLY A 428 -43.39 28.25 -0.92
C GLY A 428 -43.97 29.65 -0.67
N THR A 429 -45.26 29.69 -0.33
CA THR A 429 -46.04 30.85 0.14
C THR A 429 -45.82 32.16 -0.63
N LEU A 430 -46.68 32.41 -1.62
CA LEU A 430 -47.10 33.76 -2.03
C LEU A 430 -47.95 34.41 -0.91
N ASP A 431 -47.46 34.42 0.33
CA ASP A 431 -48.11 35.20 1.38
C ASP A 431 -47.72 36.68 1.18
N GLU A 432 -48.76 37.50 1.09
CA GLU A 432 -48.80 38.95 0.94
C GLU A 432 -47.90 39.71 1.95
N PRO A 433 -47.54 40.98 1.66
CA PRO A 433 -46.40 41.72 2.23
C PRO A 433 -46.33 41.90 3.75
#